data_AF-A0A3D2BUY5-F1
#
_entry.id   AF-A0A3D2BUY5-F1
#
_cell.length_a   1.000
_cell.length_b   1.000
_cell.length_c   1.000
_cell.angle_alpha   90.00
_cell.angle_beta   90.00
_cell.angle_gamma   90.00
#
_symmetry.space_group_name_H-M   'P 1'
#
loop_
_entity.id
_entity.type
_entity.pdbx_description
1 polymer ?
#
loop_
_entity_poly.entity_id
_entity_poly.type
_entity_poly.pdbx_seq_one_letter_code
_entity_poly.pdbx_strand_id
1 'polypeptide(L)'
;VWQTPTWADMPAMIGLGITGYATHYCITRSLAVGDASFVIVFDFMRLPFSALLGWLLFTEILDGWTAAGALIIFAAGYYSTIREAKASG
;
A
#
# COMPACT_ATOMS: atom_id res chain seq x y z
N VAL A 1 3.01 11.44 -25.95
CA VAL A 1 1.83 11.37 -26.84
C VAL A 1 0.97 10.22 -26.35
N TRP A 2 -0.34 10.43 -26.16
CA TRP A 2 -1.26 9.36 -25.77
C TRP A 2 -1.30 8.27 -26.86
N GLN A 3 -1.21 7.00 -26.46
CA GLN A 3 -1.45 5.88 -27.36
C GLN A 3 -2.81 5.26 -27.03
N THR A 4 -3.62 5.04 -28.06
CA THR A 4 -4.92 4.40 -27.90
C THR A 4 -4.74 2.95 -27.49
N PRO A 5 -5.35 2.50 -26.37
CA PRO A 5 -5.28 1.11 -25.94
C PRO A 5 -5.73 0.17 -27.06
N THR A 6 -5.02 -0.93 -27.22
CA THR A 6 -5.39 -2.00 -28.14
C THR A 6 -6.15 -3.10 -27.40
N TRP A 7 -6.81 -3.99 -28.14
CA TRP A 7 -7.49 -5.15 -27.55
C TRP A 7 -6.55 -6.07 -26.74
N ALA A 8 -5.24 -6.02 -27.00
CA ALA A 8 -4.25 -6.76 -26.22
C ALA A 8 -4.06 -6.21 -24.79
N ASP A 9 -4.39 -4.94 -24.55
CA ASP A 9 -4.23 -4.29 -23.24
C ASP A 9 -5.43 -4.54 -22.30
N MET A 10 -6.56 -5.03 -22.85
CA MET A 10 -7.80 -5.28 -22.11
C MET A 10 -7.62 -6.14 -20.85
N PRO A 11 -6.87 -7.27 -20.88
CA PRO A 11 -6.67 -8.08 -19.68
C PRO A 11 -6.00 -7.30 -18.54
N ALA A 12 -4.98 -6.49 -18.86
CA ALA A 12 -4.31 -5.65 -17.87
C ALA A 12 -5.25 -4.57 -17.34
N MET A 13 -6.04 -3.93 -18.20
CA MET A 13 -7.02 -2.91 -17.79
C MET A 13 -8.12 -3.48 -16.89
N ILE A 14 -8.63 -4.68 -17.20
CA ILE A 14 -9.60 -5.38 -16.34
C ILE A 14 -8.94 -5.72 -15.00
N GLY A 15 -7.71 -6.23 -15.01
CA GLY A 15 -6.96 -6.52 -13.78
C GLY A 15 -6.80 -5.28 -12.89
N LEU A 16 -6.44 -4.14 -13.48
CA LEU A 16 -6.37 -2.85 -12.77
C LEU A 16 -7.73 -2.42 -12.21
N GLY A 17 -8.81 -2.60 -12.98
CA GLY A 17 -10.17 -2.29 -12.52
C GLY A 17 -10.60 -3.14 -11.32
N ILE A 18 -10.38 -4.46 -11.39
CA ILE A 18 -10.72 -5.40 -10.31
C ILE A 18 -9.91 -5.10 -9.05
N THR A 19 -8.60 -4.92 -9.18
CA THR A 19 -7.71 -4.65 -8.04
C THR A 19 -7.96 -3.27 -7.43
N GLY A 20 -8.24 -2.25 -8.25
CA GLY A 20 -8.64 -0.93 -7.78
C GLY A 20 -9.95 -0.96 -7.00
N TYR A 21 -10.97 -1.63 -7.53
CA TYR A 21 -12.25 -1.81 -6.82
C TYR A 21 -12.06 -2.56 -5.50
N ALA A 22 -11.31 -3.67 -5.52
CA ALA A 22 -11.02 -4.45 -4.32
C ALA A 22 -10.29 -3.62 -3.26
N THR A 23 -9.32 -2.78 -3.66
CA THR A 23 -8.59 -1.89 -2.75
C THR A 23 -9.54 -0.94 -2.03
N HIS A 24 -10.40 -0.23 -2.77
CA HIS A 24 -11.37 0.69 -2.17
C HIS A 24 -12.40 -0.02 -1.28
N TYR A 25 -12.88 -1.19 -1.72
CA TYR A 25 -13.82 -1.99 -0.93
C TYR A 25 -13.18 -2.45 0.40
N CYS A 26 -11.96 -2.98 0.35
CA CYS A 26 -11.23 -3.45 1.53
C CYS A 26 -10.93 -2.32 2.51
N ILE A 27 -10.48 -1.15 2.04
CA ILE A 27 -10.19 0.00 2.91
C ILE A 27 -11.47 0.49 3.59
N THR A 28 -12.56 0.65 2.83
CA THR A 28 -13.85 1.09 3.37
C THR A 28 -14.35 0.14 4.44
N ARG A 29 -14.23 -1.17 4.19
CA ARG A 29 -14.61 -2.19 5.15
C ARG A 29 -13.69 -2.18 6.38
N SER A 30 -12.38 -2.04 6.19
CA SER A 30 -11.40 -1.99 7.28
C SER A 30 -11.66 -0.81 8.22
N LEU A 31 -11.98 0.36 7.69
CA LEU A 31 -12.33 1.54 8.47
C LEU A 31 -13.67 1.40 9.21
N ALA A 32 -14.60 0.58 8.70
CA ALA A 32 -15.90 0.38 9.34
C ALA A 32 -15.85 -0.56 10.56
N VAL A 33 -14.87 -1.47 10.63
CA VAL A 33 -14.75 -2.47 11.71
C VAL A 33 -13.49 -2.34 12.56
N GLY A 34 -12.47 -1.58 12.14
CA GLY A 34 -11.21 -1.40 12.86
C GLY A 34 -10.96 0.03 13.35
N ASP A 35 -9.95 0.21 14.20
CA ASP A 35 -9.49 1.54 14.64
C ASP A 35 -8.89 2.30 13.44
N ALA A 36 -9.48 3.46 13.11
CA ALA A 36 -9.04 4.30 12.02
C ALA A 36 -7.54 4.67 12.11
N SER A 37 -7.01 4.84 13.32
CA SER A 37 -5.61 5.18 13.55
C SER A 37 -4.67 4.07 13.09
N PHE A 38 -5.03 2.81 13.39
CA PHE A 38 -4.26 1.64 12.94
C PHE A 38 -4.36 1.46 11.42
N VAL A 39 -5.59 1.56 10.89
CA VAL A 39 -5.86 1.35 9.46
C VAL A 39 -5.13 2.37 8.60
N ILE A 40 -5.09 3.64 9.00
CA ILE A 40 -4.37 4.69 8.25
C ILE A 40 -2.86 4.45 8.27
N VAL A 41 -2.28 4.07 9.42
CA VAL A 41 -0.85 3.72 9.49
C VAL A 41 -0.53 2.51 8.60
N PHE A 42 -1.42 1.52 8.57
CA PHE A 42 -1.27 0.37 7.68
C PHE A 42 -1.39 0.74 6.19
N ASP A 43 -2.30 1.65 5.81
CA ASP A 43 -2.41 2.14 4.42
C ASP A 43 -1.11 2.78 3.91
N PHE A 44 -0.36 3.47 4.79
CA PHE A 44 0.95 4.00 4.45
C PHE A 44 1.99 2.91 4.14
N MET A 45 1.83 1.66 4.61
CA MET A 45 2.73 0.57 4.26
C MET A 45 2.75 0.28 2.76
N ARG A 46 1.73 0.68 2.00
CA ARG A 46 1.74 0.56 0.53
C ARG A 46 2.95 1.25 -0.10
N LEU A 47 3.49 2.31 0.53
CA LEU A 47 4.65 3.05 0.02
C LEU A 47 5.93 2.18 0.04
N PRO A 48 6.36 1.60 1.18
CA PRO A 48 7.44 0.60 1.19
C PRO A 48 7.22 -0.56 0.21
N PHE A 49 6.00 -1.12 0.16
CA PHE A 49 5.70 -2.23 -0.75
C PHE A 49 5.81 -1.81 -2.23
N SER A 50 5.29 -0.63 -2.57
CA SER A 50 5.40 -0.07 -3.92
C SER A 50 6.85 0.19 -4.31
N ALA A 51 7.67 0.72 -3.39
CA ALA A 51 9.10 0.93 -3.63
C ALA A 51 9.84 -0.40 -3.86
N LEU A 52 9.54 -1.42 -3.03
CA LEU A 52 10.11 -2.76 -3.17
C LEU A 52 9.73 -3.41 -4.50
N LEU A 53 8.45 -3.32 -4.90
CA LEU A 53 7.97 -3.83 -6.19
C LEU A 53 8.54 -3.03 -7.37
N GLY A 54 8.71 -1.71 -7.22
CA GLY A 54 9.37 -0.84 -8.19
C GLY A 54 10.81 -1.30 -8.46
N TRP A 55 11.57 -1.51 -7.39
CA TRP A 55 12.92 -2.05 -7.48
C TRP A 55 12.96 -3.46 -8.08
N LEU A 56 12.05 -4.35 -7.67
CA LEU A 56 12.04 -5.75 -8.13
C LEU A 56 11.63 -5.90 -9.61
N LEU A 57 10.60 -5.18 -10.04
CA LEU A 57 10.01 -5.33 -11.38
C LEU A 57 10.64 -4.41 -12.42
N PHE A 58 11.10 -3.23 -12.00
CA PHE A 58 11.60 -2.18 -12.89
C PHE A 58 13.05 -1.79 -12.63
N THR A 59 13.74 -2.45 -11.69
CA THR A 59 15.12 -2.13 -11.30
C THR A 59 15.32 -0.67 -10.90
N GLU A 60 14.26 -0.05 -10.35
CA GLU A 60 14.26 1.34 -9.92
C GLU A 60 15.16 1.54 -8.70
N ILE A 61 16.10 2.49 -8.78
CA ILE A 61 17.05 2.75 -7.69
C ILE A 61 16.33 3.41 -6.51
N LEU A 62 16.35 2.76 -5.34
CA LEU A 62 15.89 3.39 -4.11
C LEU A 62 16.91 4.44 -3.64
N ASP A 63 16.43 5.69 -3.52
CA ASP A 63 17.11 6.78 -2.84
C ASP A 63 17.15 6.51 -1.31
N GLY A 64 18.21 6.98 -0.64
CA GLY A 64 18.32 7.01 0.81
C GLY A 64 17.14 7.72 1.51
N TRP A 65 16.52 8.73 0.89
CA TRP A 65 15.31 9.35 1.41
C TRP A 65 14.10 8.41 1.36
N THR A 66 13.96 7.60 0.31
CA THR A 66 12.92 6.57 0.22
C THR A 66 13.12 5.51 1.30
N ALA A 67 14.37 5.09 1.55
CA ALA A 67 14.70 4.17 2.63
C ALA A 67 14.39 4.76 4.02
N ALA A 68 14.71 6.03 4.25
CA ALA A 68 14.40 6.72 5.50
C ALA A 68 12.88 6.81 5.74
N GLY A 69 12.10 7.18 4.71
CA GLY A 69 10.64 7.20 4.78
C GLY A 69 10.04 5.82 5.07
N ALA A 70 10.55 4.78 4.42
CA ALA A 70 10.10 3.40 4.66
C ALA A 70 10.35 2.96 6.11
N LEU A 71 11.49 3.34 6.69
CA LEU A 71 11.83 3.02 8.08
C LEU A 71 10.92 3.73 9.09
N ILE A 72 10.55 4.99 8.82
CA ILE A 72 9.58 5.75 9.64
C ILE A 72 8.20 5.08 9.62
N ILE A 73 7.71 4.71 8.42
CA ILE A 73 6.42 4.03 8.27
C ILE A 73 6.41 2.69 9.02
N PHE A 74 7.48 1.91 8.88
CA PHE A 74 7.63 0.64 9.59
C PHE A 74 7.63 0.83 11.13
N ALA A 75 8.38 1.82 11.63
CA ALA A 75 8.43 2.13 13.06
C ALA A 75 7.06 2.56 13.62
N ALA A 76 6.30 3.37 12.86
CA ALA A 76 4.95 3.78 13.24
C ALA A 76 3.99 2.58 13.32
N GLY A 77 4.01 1.69 12.33
CA GLY A 77 3.22 0.45 12.32
C GLY A 77 3.56 -0.44 13.51
N TYR A 78 4.84 -0.69 13.74
CA TYR A 78 5.32 -1.49 14.86
C TYR A 78 4.89 -0.93 16.22
N TYR A 79 4.96 0.40 16.39
CA TYR A 79 4.50 1.07 17.60
C TYR A 79 2.98 0.92 17.80
N SER A 80 2.17 1.03 16.74
CA SER A 80 0.72 0.86 16.85
C SER A 80 0.35 -0.55 17.30
N THR A 81 0.97 -1.58 16.70
CA THR A 81 0.73 -2.98 17.07
C THR A 81 1.09 -3.26 18.54
N ILE A 82 2.20 -2.73 19.03
CA ILE A 82 2.58 -2.89 20.44
C ILE A 82 1.59 -2.18 21.36
N ARG A 83 1.12 -0.98 20.98
CA ARG A 83 0.16 -0.22 21.77
C ARG A 83 -1.16 -0.96 21.90
N GLU A 84 -1.65 -1.55 20.81
CA GLU A 84 -2.88 -2.37 20.80
C GLU A 84 -2.73 -3.64 21.64
N ALA A 85 -1.58 -4.32 21.55
CA ALA A 85 -1.30 -5.50 22.37
C ALA A 85 -1.24 -5.19 23.88
N LYS A 86 -0.84 -3.98 24.26
CA LYS A 86 -0.84 -3.53 25.67
C LYS A 86 -2.20 -3.05 26.16
N ALA A 87 -3.06 -2.57 25.27
CA ALA A 87 -4.42 -2.13 25.62
C ALA A 87 -5.42 -3.29 25.76
N SER A 88 -5.05 -4.48 25.28
CA SER A 88 -5.88 -5.69 25.28
C SER A 88 -5.51 -6.72 26.36
N GLY A 89 -4.57 -6.39 27.25
CA GLY A 89 -4.24 -7.15 28.48
C GLY A 89 -4.54 -6.35 29.73
#